data_AF-D3PYC5-F1
#
_entry.id   AF-D3PYC5-F1
#
_cell.length_a   1.000
_cell.length_b   1.000
_cell.length_c   1.000
_cell.angle_alpha   90.00
_cell.angle_beta   90.00
_cell.angle_gamma   90.00
#
_symmetry.space_group_name_H-M   'P 1'
#
loop_
_entity.id
_entity.type
_entity.pdbx_description
1 polymer ?
#
loop_
_entity_poly.entity_id
_entity_poly.type
_entity_poly.pdbx_seq_one_letter_code
_entity_poly.pdbx_strand_id
1 'polypeptide(L)'
;MGSPNTRRVLRLAATTVILGGFAVVGTAAPASAADNDGELLMALDASGSMEESDGAGNTKMETARDAVIDVAEAMPGHAKVGLRAYGPASTGSGCKASKELVPIDKIDADAITTAATELKPEGDTPIAYSLEKAAGDFTEAKGPKTILLVSDGEETCGGDPVKVAEKIASQGVDLRVHVIGFQVDDATRKQLTEIAKAGKGSYYDAQDGPALASRLKRASESALRPYQTTGTQIDGSDDGLNPPSLKPGQYLDSLGPNAKGEEPSKYYSFTLEKGSNAYVAATIPWSTPLETDAKNDVYVKVSTKDGSLCESDSGYSKPDGGGSAIATATPVLAFDPEADKGQCGATGDYVVEVNNNGSTDRTGEAPLELVYVQEPAAKATGKLPEAYTEESETGVKPDVDGKPTKITGAGGMSDAPVTESGVYSDVLRPGEEVFYRVPVDWGQQVAYQIDLPKLNAENDKRLGTGTPVSTTIVNPVREEATQTANQDMSYYTGDPDTVDGSTAPVRYRNRNSDNIEVSNTSISGYYYISVRMQADVEDPYFELPITLKVDVKGKTGGEPKYDDPADLGTPAEQLEVKQLSSEGGKDKTLTGGSTTLLWIGIGVGAVLVLGGGGTAWMMVRRRPTA
;
A
#
# COMPACT_ATOMS: atom_id res chain seq x y z
N MET A 1 12.66 -44.94 -91.49
CA MET A 1 12.33 -46.39 -91.53
C MET A 1 13.13 -47.09 -90.44
N GLY A 2 12.59 -48.12 -89.79
CA GLY A 2 13.35 -49.00 -88.89
C GLY A 2 13.51 -48.51 -87.45
N SER A 3 13.10 -49.37 -86.52
CA SER A 3 13.48 -49.42 -85.08
C SER A 3 14.45 -50.63 -84.93
N PRO A 4 15.01 -51.05 -83.76
CA PRO A 4 14.66 -50.66 -82.37
C PRO A 4 15.81 -50.58 -81.33
N ASN A 5 15.40 -50.45 -80.05
CA ASN A 5 16.14 -50.70 -78.80
C ASN A 5 17.11 -49.59 -78.32
N THR A 6 17.34 -49.38 -77.02
CA THR A 6 17.05 -50.24 -75.84
C THR A 6 16.56 -49.44 -74.62
N ARG A 7 15.83 -50.08 -73.69
CA ARG A 7 15.42 -49.49 -72.39
C ARG A 7 16.51 -49.62 -71.31
N ARG A 8 16.68 -48.58 -70.48
CA ARG A 8 16.94 -48.69 -69.03
C ARG A 8 16.19 -47.57 -68.30
N VAL A 9 15.68 -47.85 -67.10
CA VAL A 9 15.01 -46.88 -66.22
C VAL A 9 15.69 -46.96 -64.85
N LEU A 10 16.13 -45.82 -64.32
CA LEU A 10 16.76 -45.72 -63.01
C LEU A 10 15.80 -45.00 -62.05
N ARG A 11 15.70 -45.47 -60.81
CA ARG A 11 14.85 -44.85 -59.78
C ARG A 11 15.59 -43.67 -59.15
N LEU A 12 14.94 -42.51 -59.07
CA LEU A 12 15.40 -41.40 -58.23
C LEU A 12 14.98 -41.63 -56.78
N ALA A 13 15.81 -41.20 -55.83
CA ALA A 13 15.46 -41.14 -54.41
C ALA A 13 14.71 -39.82 -54.12
N ALA A 14 13.72 -39.87 -53.23
CA ALA A 14 13.06 -38.68 -52.71
C ALA A 14 13.78 -38.21 -51.44
N THR A 15 14.14 -36.93 -51.38
CA THR A 15 14.78 -36.32 -50.21
C THR A 15 13.73 -35.53 -49.43
N THR A 16 13.29 -36.05 -48.29
CA THR A 16 12.31 -35.37 -47.43
C THR A 16 13.00 -34.24 -46.68
N VAL A 17 12.69 -32.98 -47.05
CA VAL A 17 13.14 -31.81 -46.29
C VAL A 17 12.24 -31.63 -45.08
N ILE A 18 12.79 -31.86 -43.88
CA ILE A 18 12.11 -31.53 -42.63
C ILE A 18 12.33 -30.04 -42.36
N LEU A 19 11.29 -29.22 -42.53
CA LEU A 19 11.30 -27.86 -41.98
C LEU A 19 11.21 -27.97 -40.46
N GLY A 20 12.33 -27.74 -39.78
CA GLY A 20 12.36 -27.54 -38.34
C GLY A 20 11.69 -26.22 -37.98
N GLY A 21 10.39 -26.26 -37.67
CA GLY A 21 9.66 -25.10 -37.16
C GLY A 21 10.14 -24.74 -35.77
N PHE A 22 11.00 -23.73 -35.66
CA PHE A 22 11.27 -23.06 -34.39
C PHE A 22 9.98 -22.36 -33.95
N ALA A 23 9.28 -22.95 -32.99
CA ALA A 23 8.23 -22.27 -32.27
C ALA A 23 8.89 -21.13 -31.47
N VAL A 24 8.63 -19.89 -31.87
CA VAL A 24 8.95 -18.72 -31.05
C VAL A 24 8.00 -18.77 -29.87
N VAL A 25 8.48 -19.34 -28.75
CA VAL A 25 7.81 -19.20 -27.46
C VAL A 25 7.87 -17.71 -27.13
N GLY A 26 6.73 -17.03 -27.29
CA GLY A 26 6.60 -15.64 -26.90
C GLY A 26 6.79 -15.54 -25.40
N THR A 27 7.96 -15.08 -24.96
CA THR A 27 8.14 -14.63 -23.59
C THR A 27 7.19 -13.46 -23.37
N ALA A 28 6.10 -13.70 -22.65
CA ALA A 28 5.27 -12.62 -22.16
C ALA A 28 6.16 -11.70 -21.35
N ALA A 29 6.30 -10.44 -21.79
CA ALA A 29 6.91 -9.42 -20.95
C ALA A 29 6.04 -9.31 -19.68
N PRO A 30 6.63 -9.08 -18.50
CA PRO A 30 5.84 -8.78 -17.32
C PRO A 30 4.99 -7.54 -17.62
N ALA A 31 3.67 -7.70 -17.56
CA ALA A 31 2.77 -6.57 -17.62
C ALA A 31 2.96 -5.77 -16.32
N SER A 32 3.63 -4.63 -16.41
CA SER A 32 3.51 -3.59 -15.39
C SER A 32 2.03 -3.21 -15.30
N ALA A 33 1.47 -3.21 -14.09
CA ALA A 33 0.07 -2.91 -13.84
C ALA A 33 -0.24 -1.40 -13.91
N ALA A 34 0.23 -0.73 -14.97
CA ALA A 34 0.03 0.70 -15.23
C ALA A 34 -1.46 1.09 -15.47
N ASP A 35 -2.34 0.10 -15.67
CA ASP A 35 -3.79 0.31 -15.70
C ASP A 35 -4.41 0.54 -14.31
N ASN A 36 -3.70 0.27 -13.21
CA ASN A 36 -4.19 0.48 -11.84
C ASN A 36 -3.89 1.87 -11.25
N ASP A 37 -3.17 2.73 -11.97
CA ASP A 37 -2.95 4.13 -11.55
C ASP A 37 -4.30 4.83 -11.36
N GLY A 38 -4.58 5.27 -10.13
CA GLY A 38 -5.83 5.90 -9.74
C GLY A 38 -6.07 7.24 -10.44
N GLU A 39 -7.34 7.54 -10.71
CA GLU A 39 -7.76 8.76 -11.41
C GLU A 39 -8.24 9.82 -10.41
N LEU A 40 -7.59 11.00 -10.39
CA LEU A 40 -8.01 12.15 -9.60
C LEU A 40 -8.60 13.23 -10.51
N LEU A 41 -9.77 13.75 -10.13
CA LEU A 41 -10.34 14.97 -10.67
C LEU A 41 -10.51 16.01 -9.57
N MET A 42 -9.71 17.07 -9.62
CA MET A 42 -9.92 18.24 -8.77
C MET A 42 -11.09 19.05 -9.33
N ALA A 43 -12.11 19.30 -8.51
CA ALA A 43 -13.30 20.06 -8.86
C ALA A 43 -13.33 21.36 -8.03
N LEU A 44 -12.86 22.45 -8.64
CA LEU A 44 -12.62 23.73 -7.97
C LEU A 44 -13.80 24.70 -8.13
N ASP A 45 -14.29 25.21 -7.00
CA ASP A 45 -15.22 26.34 -6.95
C ASP A 45 -14.51 27.62 -7.42
N ALA A 46 -15.18 28.34 -8.31
CA ALA A 46 -14.82 29.68 -8.75
C ALA A 46 -16.10 30.55 -8.88
N SER A 47 -17.10 30.28 -8.04
CA SER A 47 -18.29 31.13 -7.90
C SER A 47 -17.95 32.50 -7.29
N GLY A 48 -18.94 33.41 -7.21
CA GLY A 48 -18.70 34.80 -6.81
C GLY A 48 -18.15 35.00 -5.39
N SER A 49 -18.39 34.06 -4.46
CA SER A 49 -17.86 34.10 -3.08
C SER A 49 -16.33 33.98 -3.04
N MET A 50 -15.72 33.34 -4.05
CA MET A 50 -14.26 33.21 -4.16
C MET A 50 -13.54 34.55 -4.50
N GLU A 51 -14.27 35.65 -4.75
CA GLU A 51 -13.70 37.02 -4.82
C GLU A 51 -13.48 37.64 -3.42
N GLU A 52 -14.03 37.04 -2.36
CA GLU A 52 -13.78 37.50 -0.99
C GLU A 52 -12.31 37.37 -0.58
N SER A 53 -11.88 38.22 0.37
CA SER A 53 -10.51 38.16 0.87
C SER A 53 -10.29 36.96 1.80
N ASP A 54 -9.15 36.30 1.65
CA ASP A 54 -8.74 35.17 2.48
C ASP A 54 -8.26 35.58 3.90
N GLY A 55 -8.21 36.88 4.20
CA GLY A 55 -7.72 37.45 5.46
C GLY A 55 -6.20 37.53 5.58
N ALA A 56 -5.43 36.91 4.68
CA ALA A 56 -3.98 36.99 4.60
C ALA A 56 -3.49 38.10 3.65
N GLY A 57 -4.32 38.49 2.69
CA GLY A 57 -4.08 39.60 1.77
C GLY A 57 -4.41 39.31 0.30
N ASN A 58 -4.82 38.08 0.01
CA ASN A 58 -5.26 37.63 -1.31
C ASN A 58 -6.80 37.56 -1.36
N THR A 59 -7.34 37.18 -2.52
CA THR A 59 -8.68 36.58 -2.63
C THR A 59 -8.65 35.08 -2.33
N LYS A 60 -9.80 34.51 -1.95
CA LYS A 60 -9.97 33.05 -1.81
C LYS A 60 -9.61 32.32 -3.11
N MET A 61 -9.99 32.86 -4.27
CA MET A 61 -9.65 32.30 -5.60
C MET A 61 -8.13 32.21 -5.84
N GLU A 62 -7.38 33.25 -5.50
CA GLU A 62 -5.91 33.25 -5.66
C GLU A 62 -5.27 32.19 -4.75
N THR A 63 -5.65 32.16 -3.48
CA THR A 63 -5.13 31.19 -2.51
C THR A 63 -5.53 29.74 -2.84
N ALA A 64 -6.70 29.50 -3.44
CA ALA A 64 -7.11 28.18 -3.93
C ALA A 64 -6.45 27.77 -5.26
N ARG A 65 -6.17 28.73 -6.15
CA ARG A 65 -5.35 28.53 -7.35
C ARG A 65 -3.94 28.09 -6.96
N ASP A 66 -3.29 28.83 -6.07
CA ASP A 66 -1.91 28.57 -5.67
C ASP A 66 -1.78 27.18 -5.03
N ALA A 67 -2.76 26.78 -4.20
CA ALA A 67 -2.85 25.41 -3.67
C ALA A 67 -2.96 24.35 -4.79
N VAL A 68 -3.78 24.57 -5.82
CA VAL A 68 -3.92 23.63 -6.96
C VAL A 68 -2.62 23.53 -7.78
N ILE A 69 -1.88 24.63 -7.93
CA ILE A 69 -0.57 24.66 -8.60
C ILE A 69 0.48 23.89 -7.77
N ASP A 70 0.64 24.21 -6.49
CA ASP A 70 1.55 23.52 -5.56
C ASP A 70 1.33 22.00 -5.56
N VAL A 71 0.07 21.57 -5.65
CA VAL A 71 -0.29 20.16 -5.73
C VAL A 71 0.06 19.55 -7.08
N ALA A 72 -0.22 20.22 -8.20
CA ALA A 72 0.11 19.74 -9.53
C ALA A 72 1.62 19.62 -9.77
N GLU A 73 2.42 20.60 -9.32
CA GLU A 73 3.89 20.56 -9.40
C GLU A 73 4.49 19.45 -8.52
N ALA A 74 3.85 19.12 -7.40
CA ALA A 74 4.33 18.10 -6.46
C ALA A 74 3.97 16.66 -6.81
N MET A 75 3.21 16.41 -7.90
CA MET A 75 2.75 15.06 -8.23
C MET A 75 3.81 14.18 -8.91
N PRO A 76 3.83 12.86 -8.63
CA PRO A 76 4.61 11.92 -9.42
C PRO A 76 4.18 11.96 -10.89
N GLY A 77 5.13 12.10 -11.81
CA GLY A 77 4.89 12.27 -13.25
C GLY A 77 4.24 11.09 -13.99
N HIS A 78 3.57 10.17 -13.31
CA HIS A 78 2.72 9.10 -13.85
C HIS A 78 1.25 9.22 -13.38
N ALA A 79 0.97 9.96 -12.31
CA ALA A 79 -0.38 10.13 -11.76
C ALA A 79 -1.39 10.65 -12.79
N LYS A 80 -2.61 10.12 -12.79
CA LYS A 80 -3.70 10.57 -13.68
C LYS A 80 -4.51 11.68 -13.00
N VAL A 81 -4.40 12.91 -13.48
CA VAL A 81 -4.95 14.11 -12.81
C VAL A 81 -5.63 15.03 -13.81
N GLY A 82 -6.92 15.29 -13.59
CA GLY A 82 -7.69 16.33 -14.29
C GLY A 82 -8.05 17.51 -13.39
N LEU A 83 -8.45 18.62 -14.02
CA LEU A 83 -8.99 19.82 -13.37
C LEU A 83 -10.33 20.22 -14.00
N ARG A 84 -11.38 20.29 -13.17
CA ARG A 84 -12.69 20.87 -13.47
C ARG A 84 -12.88 22.13 -12.62
N ALA A 85 -13.58 23.12 -13.16
CA ALA A 85 -14.04 24.27 -12.40
C ALA A 85 -15.54 24.54 -12.59
N TYR A 86 -16.17 25.18 -11.61
CA TYR A 86 -17.59 25.52 -11.63
C TYR A 86 -17.89 26.90 -11.06
N GLY A 87 -18.97 27.52 -11.57
CA GLY A 87 -19.38 28.90 -11.28
C GLY A 87 -19.19 29.89 -12.43
N PRO A 88 -17.96 30.11 -12.93
CA PRO A 88 -17.66 31.20 -13.86
C PRO A 88 -18.40 31.09 -15.18
N ALA A 89 -18.74 32.23 -15.80
CA ALA A 89 -19.40 32.26 -17.11
C ALA A 89 -18.54 31.62 -18.24
N SER A 90 -17.23 31.47 -18.03
CA SER A 90 -16.31 30.72 -18.91
C SER A 90 -16.47 29.19 -18.84
N THR A 91 -17.13 28.68 -17.80
CA THR A 91 -17.42 27.25 -17.60
C THR A 91 -18.84 26.85 -18.02
N GLY A 92 -19.72 27.82 -18.32
CA GLY A 92 -21.09 27.60 -18.77
C GLY A 92 -22.03 28.74 -18.35
N SER A 93 -23.34 28.48 -18.34
CA SER A 93 -24.35 29.52 -18.08
C SER A 93 -25.13 29.28 -16.77
N GLY A 94 -24.92 30.13 -15.77
CA GLY A 94 -25.58 30.09 -14.45
C GLY A 94 -25.46 28.70 -13.81
N CYS A 95 -26.58 28.11 -13.40
CA CYS A 95 -26.66 26.73 -12.85
C CYS A 95 -26.28 25.58 -13.80
N LYS A 96 -25.53 25.85 -14.87
CA LYS A 96 -24.82 24.87 -15.71
C LYS A 96 -23.36 25.28 -16.01
N ALA A 97 -22.82 26.22 -15.22
CA ALA A 97 -21.43 26.64 -15.24
C ALA A 97 -20.57 25.59 -14.53
N SER A 98 -20.12 24.58 -15.29
CA SER A 98 -19.23 23.53 -14.81
C SER A 98 -18.52 22.86 -15.98
N LYS A 99 -17.18 22.96 -16.02
CA LYS A 99 -16.38 22.58 -17.18
C LYS A 99 -15.06 21.91 -16.77
N GLU A 100 -14.77 20.78 -17.39
CA GLU A 100 -13.44 20.19 -17.47
C GLU A 100 -12.49 21.16 -18.21
N LEU A 101 -11.46 21.63 -17.52
CA LEU A 101 -10.45 22.55 -18.06
C LEU A 101 -9.22 21.77 -18.56
N VAL A 102 -8.82 20.76 -17.80
CA VAL A 102 -7.76 19.80 -18.14
C VAL A 102 -8.35 18.40 -17.95
N PRO A 103 -8.36 17.54 -18.98
CA PRO A 103 -8.92 16.21 -18.88
C PRO A 103 -8.07 15.31 -17.99
N ILE A 104 -8.67 14.22 -17.51
CA ILE A 104 -7.95 13.22 -16.70
C ILE A 104 -7.03 12.40 -17.61
N ASP A 105 -5.76 12.75 -17.61
CA ASP A 105 -4.66 12.01 -18.22
C ASP A 105 -3.44 12.11 -17.28
N LYS A 106 -2.31 11.52 -17.67
CA LYS A 106 -1.02 11.66 -17.03
C LYS A 106 -0.69 13.14 -16.77
N ILE A 107 -0.41 13.48 -15.51
CA ILE A 107 -0.27 14.84 -14.97
C ILE A 107 0.49 15.81 -15.91
N ASP A 108 -0.22 16.84 -16.34
CA ASP A 108 0.32 18.02 -17.03
C ASP A 108 0.18 19.25 -16.11
N ALA A 109 1.22 19.49 -15.31
CA ALA A 109 1.27 20.58 -14.35
C ALA A 109 1.27 21.96 -15.03
N ASP A 110 1.83 22.09 -16.24
CA ASP A 110 1.82 23.34 -17.02
C ASP A 110 0.39 23.67 -17.49
N ALA A 111 -0.36 22.66 -17.94
CA ALA A 111 -1.77 22.80 -18.35
C ALA A 111 -2.68 23.13 -17.15
N ILE A 112 -2.52 22.44 -16.01
CA ILE A 112 -3.28 22.74 -14.78
C ILE A 112 -2.97 24.15 -14.29
N THR A 113 -1.70 24.56 -14.26
CA THR A 113 -1.27 25.90 -13.86
C THR A 113 -1.86 26.98 -14.78
N THR A 114 -1.83 26.75 -16.09
CA THR A 114 -2.44 27.67 -17.07
C THR A 114 -3.94 27.79 -16.84
N ALA A 115 -4.66 26.66 -16.72
CA ALA A 115 -6.10 26.61 -16.52
C ALA A 115 -6.54 27.28 -15.21
N ALA A 116 -5.85 27.00 -14.10
CA ALA A 116 -6.12 27.63 -12.80
C ALA A 116 -5.85 29.14 -12.81
N THR A 117 -4.83 29.58 -13.55
CA THR A 117 -4.47 31.01 -13.71
C THR A 117 -5.52 31.80 -14.51
N GLU A 118 -6.19 31.19 -15.48
CA GLU A 118 -7.24 31.85 -16.28
C GLU A 118 -8.60 31.98 -15.55
N LEU A 119 -8.81 31.25 -14.45
CA LEU A 119 -10.05 31.33 -13.66
C LEU A 119 -10.27 32.71 -13.03
N LYS A 120 -11.54 33.06 -12.85
CA LYS A 120 -12.01 34.29 -12.19
C LYS A 120 -13.24 33.94 -11.35
N PRO A 121 -13.38 34.48 -10.14
CA PRO A 121 -14.55 34.26 -9.32
C PRO A 121 -15.77 34.95 -9.94
N GLU A 122 -16.78 34.20 -10.36
CA GLU A 122 -18.00 34.72 -10.97
C GLU A 122 -19.13 33.69 -10.87
N GLY A 123 -20.37 34.14 -10.65
CA GLY A 123 -21.56 33.31 -10.84
C GLY A 123 -22.01 32.50 -9.61
N ASP A 124 -22.95 31.58 -9.86
CA ASP A 124 -23.60 30.72 -8.89
C ASP A 124 -22.70 29.51 -8.50
N THR A 125 -23.15 28.68 -7.56
CA THR A 125 -22.39 27.55 -6.99
C THR A 125 -23.09 26.20 -7.29
N PRO A 126 -23.03 25.68 -8.53
CA PRO A 126 -23.79 24.50 -8.97
C PRO A 126 -23.06 23.18 -8.64
N ILE A 127 -22.91 22.87 -7.34
CA ILE A 127 -22.18 21.70 -6.84
C ILE A 127 -22.77 20.39 -7.38
N ALA A 128 -24.09 20.20 -7.29
CA ALA A 128 -24.78 18.97 -7.71
C ALA A 128 -24.64 18.71 -9.21
N TYR A 129 -24.72 19.76 -10.04
CA TYR A 129 -24.46 19.62 -11.49
C TYR A 129 -22.99 19.31 -11.76
N SER A 130 -22.09 19.90 -10.98
CA SER A 130 -20.64 19.70 -11.13
C SER A 130 -20.19 18.31 -10.73
N LEU A 131 -20.76 17.73 -9.67
CA LEU A 131 -20.54 16.34 -9.28
C LEU A 131 -21.06 15.36 -10.34
N GLU A 132 -22.28 15.55 -10.86
CA GLU A 132 -22.83 14.70 -11.94
C GLU A 132 -21.98 14.79 -13.23
N LYS A 133 -21.32 15.93 -13.47
CA LYS A 133 -20.41 16.09 -14.60
C LYS A 133 -19.03 15.50 -14.34
N ALA A 134 -18.44 15.75 -13.18
CA ALA A 134 -17.16 15.17 -12.75
C ALA A 134 -17.17 13.64 -12.82
N ALA A 135 -18.25 13.00 -12.39
CA ALA A 135 -18.44 11.56 -12.50
C ALA A 135 -18.44 11.02 -13.95
N GLY A 136 -18.70 11.88 -14.94
CA GLY A 136 -18.69 11.55 -16.36
C GLY A 136 -17.43 11.96 -17.12
N ASP A 137 -16.44 12.54 -16.43
CA ASP A 137 -15.11 12.88 -17.00
C ASP A 137 -14.12 11.71 -16.86
N PHE A 138 -14.31 10.82 -15.86
CA PHE A 138 -13.47 9.64 -15.65
C PHE A 138 -13.51 8.67 -16.82
N THR A 139 -12.41 7.94 -17.02
CA THR A 139 -12.33 6.97 -18.11
C THR A 139 -13.01 5.64 -17.75
N GLU A 140 -13.38 4.87 -18.77
CA GLU A 140 -13.86 3.48 -18.63
C GLU A 140 -12.76 2.50 -18.15
N ALA A 141 -11.56 2.98 -17.79
CA ALA A 141 -10.50 2.17 -17.20
C ALA A 141 -10.90 1.68 -15.80
N LYS A 142 -10.37 0.50 -15.43
CA LYS A 142 -10.44 -0.02 -14.07
C LYS A 142 -9.52 0.80 -13.14
N GLY A 143 -9.69 0.59 -11.83
CA GLY A 143 -8.95 1.33 -10.79
C GLY A 143 -9.81 2.39 -10.07
N PRO A 144 -9.33 2.89 -8.92
CA PRO A 144 -10.06 3.85 -8.11
C PRO A 144 -10.17 5.23 -8.79
N LYS A 145 -11.28 5.91 -8.53
CA LYS A 145 -11.62 7.23 -9.08
C LYS A 145 -11.95 8.18 -7.93
N THR A 146 -11.39 9.38 -7.94
CA THR A 146 -11.60 10.35 -6.86
C THR A 146 -11.99 11.71 -7.41
N ILE A 147 -13.17 12.19 -7.00
CA ILE A 147 -13.51 13.60 -7.10
C ILE A 147 -12.99 14.28 -5.83
N LEU A 148 -12.16 15.31 -5.98
CA LEU A 148 -11.73 16.18 -4.89
C LEU A 148 -12.39 17.56 -5.07
N LEU A 149 -13.54 17.74 -4.43
CA LEU A 149 -14.31 18.97 -4.45
C LEU A 149 -13.65 20.01 -3.53
N VAL A 150 -13.58 21.27 -3.96
CA VAL A 150 -13.10 22.40 -3.14
C VAL A 150 -14.12 23.53 -3.26
N SER A 151 -14.80 23.89 -2.17
CA SER A 151 -15.85 24.95 -2.14
C SER A 151 -15.72 25.86 -0.93
N ASP A 152 -16.18 27.10 -1.07
CA ASP A 152 -16.32 28.07 0.03
C ASP A 152 -17.79 28.39 0.39
N GLY A 153 -18.76 27.80 -0.33
CA GLY A 153 -20.20 28.06 -0.14
C GLY A 153 -21.10 26.84 -0.36
N GLU A 154 -22.40 27.02 -0.08
CA GLU A 154 -23.45 26.02 -0.29
C GLU A 154 -23.91 25.92 -1.77
N GLU A 155 -24.59 24.83 -2.13
CA GLU A 155 -25.34 24.70 -3.38
C GLU A 155 -26.41 25.81 -3.51
N THR A 156 -26.14 26.82 -4.35
CA THR A 156 -27.06 27.95 -4.57
C THR A 156 -28.04 27.74 -5.74
N CYS A 157 -27.88 26.66 -6.50
CA CYS A 157 -28.60 26.41 -7.75
C CYS A 157 -29.80 25.45 -7.64
N GLY A 158 -30.18 25.06 -6.42
CA GLY A 158 -31.35 24.22 -6.15
C GLY A 158 -31.17 22.75 -6.56
N GLY A 159 -29.92 22.32 -6.77
CA GLY A 159 -29.57 20.91 -6.85
C GLY A 159 -29.69 20.18 -5.49
N ASP A 160 -29.38 18.89 -5.51
CA ASP A 160 -29.28 18.05 -4.31
C ASP A 160 -27.94 17.31 -4.35
N PRO A 161 -26.84 17.95 -3.90
CA PRO A 161 -25.49 17.43 -4.11
C PRO A 161 -25.24 16.16 -3.29
N VAL A 162 -25.95 15.99 -2.16
CA VAL A 162 -25.91 14.77 -1.34
C VAL A 162 -26.50 13.59 -2.10
N LYS A 163 -27.69 13.71 -2.72
CA LYS A 163 -28.25 12.64 -3.56
C LYS A 163 -27.44 12.39 -4.83
N VAL A 164 -26.77 13.41 -5.38
CA VAL A 164 -25.86 13.22 -6.52
C VAL A 164 -24.63 12.44 -6.08
N ALA A 165 -24.00 12.75 -4.95
CA ALA A 165 -22.87 12.01 -4.41
C ALA A 165 -23.23 10.55 -4.08
N GLU A 166 -24.38 10.31 -3.41
CA GLU A 166 -24.93 8.96 -3.15
C GLU A 166 -25.14 8.18 -4.45
N LYS A 167 -25.79 8.81 -5.45
CA LYS A 167 -25.98 8.24 -6.79
C LYS A 167 -24.65 7.83 -7.41
N ILE A 168 -23.66 8.72 -7.44
CA ILE A 168 -22.35 8.47 -8.07
C ILE A 168 -21.62 7.31 -7.37
N ALA A 169 -21.53 7.35 -6.05
CA ALA A 169 -20.89 6.31 -5.24
C ALA A 169 -21.65 4.96 -5.26
N SER A 170 -22.82 4.88 -5.90
CA SER A 170 -23.56 3.63 -6.14
C SER A 170 -23.33 2.99 -7.53
N GLN A 171 -22.60 3.65 -8.45
CA GLN A 171 -22.50 3.22 -9.86
C GLN A 171 -21.55 2.03 -10.12
N GLY A 172 -21.01 1.38 -9.09
CA GLY A 172 -20.21 0.15 -9.22
C GLY A 172 -18.72 0.36 -9.57
N VAL A 173 -18.33 1.57 -9.94
CA VAL A 173 -16.92 2.03 -9.87
C VAL A 173 -16.55 2.35 -8.42
N ASP A 174 -15.29 2.12 -8.03
CA ASP A 174 -14.73 2.62 -6.76
C ASP A 174 -14.47 4.13 -6.87
N LEU A 175 -15.56 4.89 -6.91
CA LEU A 175 -15.55 6.35 -7.04
C LEU A 175 -15.91 6.99 -5.70
N ARG A 176 -14.99 7.83 -5.19
CA ARG A 176 -15.13 8.52 -3.91
C ARG A 176 -15.16 10.04 -4.10
N VAL A 177 -15.97 10.74 -3.30
CA VAL A 177 -16.04 12.21 -3.29
C VAL A 177 -15.44 12.73 -2.00
N HIS A 178 -14.19 13.19 -2.07
CA HIS A 178 -13.58 13.97 -1.00
C HIS A 178 -13.95 15.44 -1.18
N VAL A 179 -14.08 16.16 -0.06
CA VAL A 179 -14.54 17.57 -0.06
C VAL A 179 -13.67 18.41 0.85
N ILE A 180 -13.14 19.53 0.35
CA ILE A 180 -12.48 20.55 1.14
C ILE A 180 -13.40 21.76 1.27
N GLY A 181 -13.77 22.09 2.50
CA GLY A 181 -14.44 23.35 2.82
C GLY A 181 -13.41 24.42 3.15
N PHE A 182 -13.34 25.47 2.33
CA PHE A 182 -12.39 26.57 2.50
C PHE A 182 -13.07 27.80 3.10
N GLN A 183 -12.67 28.19 4.31
CA GLN A 183 -13.23 29.32 5.07
C GLN A 183 -14.77 29.28 5.22
N VAL A 184 -15.32 28.08 5.37
CA VAL A 184 -16.75 27.80 5.46
C VAL A 184 -17.31 27.93 6.88
N ASP A 185 -18.58 28.35 6.99
CA ASP A 185 -19.33 28.38 8.25
C ASP A 185 -19.91 27.01 8.64
N ASP A 186 -20.52 26.91 9.82
CA ASP A 186 -21.05 25.64 10.35
C ASP A 186 -22.17 25.02 9.48
N ALA A 187 -22.96 25.84 8.79
CA ALA A 187 -24.03 25.37 7.90
C ALA A 187 -23.45 24.78 6.61
N THR A 188 -22.56 25.54 5.98
CA THR A 188 -21.83 25.15 4.77
C THR A 188 -20.98 23.90 5.02
N ARG A 189 -20.21 23.88 6.12
CA ARG A 189 -19.45 22.72 6.61
C ARG A 189 -20.33 21.48 6.69
N LYS A 190 -21.52 21.58 7.30
CA LYS A 190 -22.44 20.45 7.44
C LYS A 190 -22.89 19.92 6.07
N GLN A 191 -23.24 20.80 5.13
CA GLN A 191 -23.62 20.39 3.78
C GLN A 191 -22.46 19.67 3.05
N LEU A 192 -21.25 20.23 3.13
CA LEU A 192 -20.04 19.66 2.52
C LEU A 192 -19.65 18.30 3.14
N THR A 193 -19.84 18.12 4.46
CA THR A 193 -19.67 16.82 5.13
C THR A 193 -20.73 15.80 4.71
N GLU A 194 -22.00 16.20 4.58
CA GLU A 194 -23.07 15.32 4.09
C GLU A 194 -22.80 14.86 2.63
N ILE A 195 -22.24 15.73 1.79
CA ILE A 195 -21.79 15.38 0.42
C ILE A 195 -20.64 14.37 0.47
N ALA A 196 -19.59 14.63 1.27
CA ALA A 196 -18.44 13.73 1.38
C ALA A 196 -18.85 12.33 1.87
N LYS A 197 -19.71 12.26 2.89
CA LYS A 197 -20.21 11.01 3.46
C LYS A 197 -21.07 10.23 2.46
N ALA A 198 -22.00 10.91 1.78
CA ALA A 198 -22.81 10.28 0.73
C ALA A 198 -21.96 9.78 -0.45
N GLY A 199 -20.90 10.50 -0.79
CA GLY A 199 -19.90 10.12 -1.79
C GLY A 199 -18.82 9.16 -1.30
N LYS A 200 -18.93 8.58 -0.09
CA LYS A 200 -17.96 7.63 0.51
C LYS A 200 -16.51 8.13 0.57
N GLY A 201 -16.31 9.45 0.63
CA GLY A 201 -15.01 10.08 0.82
C GLY A 201 -14.87 10.65 2.23
N SER A 202 -14.11 11.74 2.34
CA SER A 202 -13.84 12.44 3.60
C SER A 202 -13.96 13.95 3.40
N TYR A 203 -14.49 14.63 4.41
CA TYR A 203 -14.45 16.08 4.51
C TYR A 203 -13.06 16.55 5.01
N TYR A 204 -12.70 17.77 4.69
CA TYR A 204 -11.44 18.40 5.05
C TYR A 204 -11.68 19.88 5.31
N ASP A 205 -11.37 20.34 6.52
CA ASP A 205 -11.54 21.74 6.89
C ASP A 205 -10.26 22.55 6.60
N ALA A 206 -10.40 23.69 5.92
CA ALA A 206 -9.31 24.60 5.59
C ALA A 206 -9.67 26.05 6.00
N GLN A 207 -9.10 26.54 7.10
CA GLN A 207 -9.37 27.89 7.63
C GLN A 207 -8.45 28.97 7.03
N ASP A 208 -7.33 28.58 6.42
CA ASP A 208 -6.38 29.47 5.74
C ASP A 208 -5.72 28.79 4.53
N GLY A 209 -4.95 29.56 3.76
CA GLY A 209 -4.22 29.05 2.58
C GLY A 209 -3.23 27.92 2.87
N PRO A 210 -2.35 28.03 3.88
CA PRO A 210 -1.49 26.92 4.31
C PRO A 210 -2.25 25.64 4.65
N ALA A 211 -3.41 25.75 5.31
CA ALA A 211 -4.31 24.61 5.54
C ALA A 211 -4.86 24.09 4.21
N LEU A 212 -5.38 24.94 3.33
CA LEU A 212 -5.92 24.52 2.02
C LEU A 212 -4.88 23.76 1.19
N ALA A 213 -3.67 24.30 1.03
CA ALA A 213 -2.59 23.63 0.30
C ALA A 213 -2.20 22.29 0.93
N SER A 214 -2.10 22.22 2.27
CA SER A 214 -1.81 20.97 2.99
C SER A 214 -2.93 19.93 2.82
N ARG A 215 -4.19 20.34 2.97
CA ARG A 215 -5.40 19.49 2.82
C ARG A 215 -5.52 18.98 1.39
N LEU A 216 -5.38 19.86 0.39
CA LEU A 216 -5.41 19.50 -1.02
C LEU A 216 -4.28 18.53 -1.37
N LYS A 217 -3.04 18.81 -0.94
CA LYS A 217 -1.89 17.93 -1.20
C LYS A 217 -2.10 16.54 -0.60
N ARG A 218 -2.53 16.46 0.66
CA ARG A 218 -2.78 15.18 1.34
C ARG A 218 -4.00 14.45 0.77
N ALA A 219 -5.08 15.14 0.42
CA ALA A 219 -6.25 14.53 -0.20
C ALA A 219 -5.92 13.99 -1.60
N SER A 220 -5.20 14.76 -2.43
CA SER A 220 -4.72 14.32 -3.75
C SER A 220 -3.71 13.18 -3.66
N GLU A 221 -2.76 13.21 -2.71
CA GLU A 221 -1.89 12.06 -2.42
C GLU A 221 -2.68 10.83 -1.96
N SER A 222 -3.75 11.00 -1.17
CA SER A 222 -4.60 9.90 -0.70
C SER A 222 -5.52 9.36 -1.80
N ALA A 223 -5.84 10.18 -2.81
CA ALA A 223 -6.64 9.83 -3.98
C ALA A 223 -5.83 9.07 -5.05
N LEU A 224 -4.57 9.48 -5.22
CA LEU A 224 -3.61 8.92 -6.18
C LEU A 224 -2.80 7.75 -5.59
N ARG A 225 -3.04 7.43 -4.32
CA ARG A 225 -2.73 6.14 -3.71
C ARG A 225 -3.98 5.25 -3.75
N PRO A 226 -4.12 4.35 -4.75
CA PRO A 226 -4.74 3.06 -4.49
C PRO A 226 -4.13 2.45 -3.22
N TYR A 227 -4.83 1.51 -2.58
CA TYR A 227 -4.12 0.51 -1.78
C TYR A 227 -3.18 -0.22 -2.75
N GLN A 228 -1.85 -0.02 -2.64
CA GLN A 228 -0.88 -0.47 -3.64
C GLN A 228 -0.57 -1.96 -3.46
N THR A 229 -1.57 -2.77 -3.80
CA THR A 229 -1.50 -4.22 -3.93
C THR A 229 -0.29 -4.60 -4.79
N THR A 230 0.62 -5.39 -4.21
CA THR A 230 1.81 -5.88 -4.92
C THR A 230 1.75 -7.39 -5.01
N GLY A 231 2.00 -7.96 -6.19
CA GLY A 231 2.05 -9.40 -6.38
C GLY A 231 1.81 -9.82 -7.82
N THR A 232 1.87 -11.13 -8.07
CA THR A 232 1.49 -11.73 -9.35
C THR A 232 -0.02 -11.90 -9.39
N GLN A 233 -0.70 -11.45 -10.45
CA GLN A 233 -2.13 -11.71 -10.59
C GLN A 233 -2.38 -13.23 -10.69
N ILE A 234 -3.32 -13.71 -9.89
CA ILE A 234 -3.89 -15.05 -9.95
C ILE A 234 -5.42 -14.92 -10.10
N ASP A 235 -6.08 -16.03 -10.43
CA ASP A 235 -7.53 -16.17 -10.44
C ASP A 235 -7.84 -17.55 -9.86
N GLY A 236 -8.20 -17.57 -8.58
CA GLY A 236 -8.58 -18.79 -7.87
C GLY A 236 -9.86 -19.39 -8.45
N SER A 237 -10.00 -20.71 -8.39
CA SER A 237 -11.28 -21.34 -8.78
C SER A 237 -12.36 -20.95 -7.76
N ASP A 238 -13.59 -20.70 -8.23
CA ASP A 238 -14.74 -20.39 -7.35
C ASP A 238 -15.44 -21.67 -6.83
N ASP A 239 -15.12 -22.83 -7.41
CA ASP A 239 -15.82 -24.12 -7.24
C ASP A 239 -14.95 -25.26 -6.69
N GLY A 240 -13.67 -24.98 -6.41
CA GLY A 240 -12.67 -25.97 -6.00
C GLY A 240 -12.19 -26.90 -7.12
N LEU A 241 -12.62 -26.72 -8.37
CA LEU A 241 -12.24 -27.60 -9.49
C LEU A 241 -11.02 -27.08 -10.24
N ASN A 242 -9.91 -27.83 -10.15
CA ASN A 242 -8.62 -27.50 -10.76
C ASN A 242 -8.02 -26.14 -10.30
N PRO A 243 -8.00 -25.86 -8.98
CA PRO A 243 -7.50 -24.59 -8.47
C PRO A 243 -6.02 -24.35 -8.83
N PRO A 244 -5.63 -23.11 -9.19
CA PRO A 244 -4.28 -22.81 -9.66
C PRO A 244 -3.22 -23.13 -8.59
N SER A 245 -2.03 -23.55 -9.04
CA SER A 245 -0.94 -23.92 -8.14
C SER A 245 -0.07 -22.72 -7.79
N LEU A 246 -0.06 -22.35 -6.52
CA LEU A 246 0.84 -21.37 -5.93
C LEU A 246 2.29 -21.87 -5.99
N LYS A 247 3.23 -20.92 -6.08
CA LYS A 247 4.66 -21.07 -5.84
C LYS A 247 5.08 -19.97 -4.86
N PRO A 248 6.19 -20.12 -4.11
CA PRO A 248 6.53 -19.11 -3.12
C PRO A 248 6.62 -17.69 -3.71
N GLY A 249 6.01 -16.73 -3.01
CA GLY A 249 5.83 -15.36 -3.47
C GLY A 249 4.48 -14.75 -3.06
N GLN A 250 4.24 -13.53 -3.54
CA GLN A 250 3.04 -12.75 -3.28
C GLN A 250 2.12 -12.70 -4.51
N TYR A 251 0.82 -12.83 -4.31
CA TYR A 251 -0.20 -12.85 -5.35
C TYR A 251 -1.36 -11.91 -5.05
N LEU A 252 -2.06 -11.52 -6.11
CA LEU A 252 -3.24 -10.67 -6.09
C LEU A 252 -4.41 -11.38 -6.77
N ASP A 253 -5.58 -11.33 -6.14
CA ASP A 253 -6.85 -11.86 -6.63
C ASP A 253 -7.99 -10.93 -6.16
N SER A 254 -9.25 -11.30 -6.38
CA SER A 254 -10.40 -10.68 -5.74
C SER A 254 -11.36 -11.70 -5.14
N LEU A 255 -12.05 -11.30 -4.07
CA LEU A 255 -13.05 -12.11 -3.40
C LEU A 255 -14.43 -11.44 -3.52
N GLY A 256 -15.40 -12.19 -4.04
CA GLY A 256 -16.74 -11.70 -4.34
C GLY A 256 -17.50 -11.06 -3.16
N PRO A 257 -18.64 -10.40 -3.44
CA PRO A 257 -19.48 -9.77 -2.41
C PRO A 257 -20.15 -10.81 -1.50
N ASN A 258 -20.43 -10.44 -0.24
CA ASN A 258 -21.28 -11.25 0.65
C ASN A 258 -22.76 -11.10 0.23
N ALA A 259 -23.17 -11.85 -0.81
CA ALA A 259 -24.56 -11.93 -1.23
C ALA A 259 -25.37 -12.76 -0.22
N LYS A 260 -26.65 -12.39 0.01
CA LYS A 260 -27.47 -12.97 1.10
C LYS A 260 -27.74 -14.47 0.92
N GLY A 261 -26.87 -15.30 1.48
CA GLY A 261 -26.93 -16.77 1.43
C GLY A 261 -25.79 -17.43 0.66
N GLU A 262 -24.81 -16.66 0.18
CA GLU A 262 -23.64 -17.16 -0.56
C GLU A 262 -22.36 -16.71 0.17
N GLU A 263 -21.57 -17.68 0.65
CA GLU A 263 -20.22 -17.42 1.15
C GLU A 263 -19.26 -17.50 -0.05
N PRO A 264 -18.70 -16.37 -0.55
CA PRO A 264 -17.75 -16.42 -1.65
C PRO A 264 -16.43 -17.02 -1.16
N SER A 265 -16.01 -18.11 -1.80
CA SER A 265 -14.74 -18.79 -1.58
C SER A 265 -13.89 -18.74 -2.85
N LYS A 266 -12.60 -18.41 -2.71
CA LYS A 266 -11.59 -18.65 -3.75
C LYS A 266 -10.72 -19.84 -3.35
N TYR A 267 -10.42 -20.70 -4.32
CA TYR A 267 -9.65 -21.93 -4.13
C TYR A 267 -8.31 -21.91 -4.89
N TYR A 268 -7.25 -22.28 -4.19
CA TYR A 268 -5.87 -22.40 -4.69
C TYR A 268 -5.29 -23.78 -4.33
N SER A 269 -4.12 -24.13 -4.84
CA SER A 269 -3.39 -25.34 -4.43
C SER A 269 -1.90 -25.10 -4.26
N PHE A 270 -1.23 -25.93 -3.48
CA PHE A 270 0.23 -25.99 -3.44
C PHE A 270 0.70 -27.44 -3.24
N THR A 271 1.99 -27.67 -3.44
CA THR A 271 2.63 -28.96 -3.12
C THR A 271 3.53 -28.74 -1.92
N LEU A 272 3.26 -29.43 -0.81
CA LEU A 272 4.12 -29.45 0.35
C LEU A 272 5.34 -30.31 0.04
N GLU A 273 6.52 -29.71 0.01
CA GLU A 273 7.78 -30.41 -0.21
C GLU A 273 8.22 -31.17 1.04
N LYS A 274 9.27 -32.00 0.93
CA LYS A 274 9.70 -32.84 2.04
C LYS A 274 10.52 -32.06 3.08
N GLY A 275 9.98 -31.95 4.30
CA GLY A 275 10.68 -31.33 5.43
C GLY A 275 10.45 -29.83 5.58
N SER A 276 9.66 -29.23 4.70
CA SER A 276 9.37 -27.79 4.67
C SER A 276 8.06 -27.42 5.38
N ASN A 277 8.00 -26.23 5.95
CA ASN A 277 6.75 -25.65 6.48
C ASN A 277 6.12 -24.74 5.43
N ALA A 278 4.80 -24.83 5.23
CA ALA A 278 4.04 -23.97 4.34
C ALA A 278 3.23 -22.93 5.12
N TYR A 279 3.46 -21.65 4.85
CA TYR A 279 2.76 -20.51 5.42
C TYR A 279 1.87 -19.90 4.32
N VAL A 280 0.57 -19.79 4.57
CA VAL A 280 -0.41 -19.36 3.56
C VAL A 280 -1.23 -18.20 4.09
N ALA A 281 -0.71 -16.97 3.98
CA ALA A 281 -1.44 -15.79 4.42
C ALA A 281 -2.46 -15.32 3.39
N ALA A 282 -3.61 -14.87 3.87
CA ALA A 282 -4.57 -14.07 3.12
C ALA A 282 -4.86 -12.76 3.86
N THR A 283 -4.71 -11.63 3.16
CA THR A 283 -5.09 -10.30 3.66
C THR A 283 -6.21 -9.75 2.77
N ILE A 284 -7.33 -9.38 3.38
CA ILE A 284 -8.43 -8.65 2.72
C ILE A 284 -8.36 -7.21 3.21
N PRO A 285 -7.81 -6.27 2.41
CA PRO A 285 -7.89 -4.87 2.73
C PRO A 285 -9.29 -4.33 2.41
N TRP A 286 -9.91 -3.69 3.38
CA TRP A 286 -11.18 -2.98 3.20
C TRP A 286 -11.17 -1.66 3.96
N SER A 287 -11.95 -0.70 3.46
CA SER A 287 -12.18 0.59 4.09
C SER A 287 -13.67 0.87 4.13
N THR A 288 -14.17 1.21 5.30
CA THR A 288 -15.58 1.53 5.55
C THR A 288 -15.77 3.05 5.58
N PRO A 289 -16.96 3.57 5.24
CA PRO A 289 -17.25 4.99 5.44
C PRO A 289 -17.13 5.35 6.92
N LEU A 290 -16.66 6.57 7.21
CA LEU A 290 -16.64 7.10 8.58
C LEU A 290 -18.07 7.21 9.14
N GLU A 291 -18.17 7.10 10.47
CA GLU A 291 -19.40 6.91 11.23
C GLU A 291 -20.13 5.59 10.85
N THR A 292 -19.39 4.50 10.53
CA THR A 292 -19.98 3.17 10.30
C THR A 292 -19.21 2.01 10.97
N ASP A 293 -19.94 1.23 11.76
CA ASP A 293 -19.44 0.11 12.56
C ASP A 293 -19.32 -1.23 11.79
N ALA A 294 -18.93 -1.17 10.52
CA ALA A 294 -18.90 -2.33 9.64
C ALA A 294 -17.66 -3.21 9.86
N LYS A 295 -17.84 -4.54 9.85
CA LYS A 295 -16.77 -5.54 10.07
C LYS A 295 -16.29 -6.23 8.79
N ASN A 296 -14.99 -6.52 8.78
CA ASN A 296 -14.31 -7.38 7.82
C ASN A 296 -13.88 -8.70 8.48
N ASP A 297 -13.94 -9.77 7.70
CA ASP A 297 -13.64 -11.14 8.11
C ASP A 297 -12.87 -11.83 6.97
N VAL A 298 -11.78 -12.52 7.29
CA VAL A 298 -11.10 -13.47 6.38
C VAL A 298 -10.90 -14.79 7.10
N TYR A 299 -11.13 -15.89 6.40
CA TYR A 299 -10.90 -17.25 6.92
C TYR A 299 -10.22 -18.09 5.86
N VAL A 300 -9.11 -18.72 6.25
CA VAL A 300 -8.28 -19.55 5.37
C VAL A 300 -8.29 -20.97 5.89
N LYS A 301 -8.50 -21.94 5.00
CA LYS A 301 -8.41 -23.38 5.30
C LYS A 301 -7.32 -24.00 4.42
N VAL A 302 -6.49 -24.85 5.00
CA VAL A 302 -5.56 -25.75 4.28
C VAL A 302 -6.04 -27.18 4.49
N SER A 303 -6.36 -27.85 3.39
CA SER A 303 -6.93 -29.21 3.38
C SER A 303 -6.16 -30.14 2.45
N THR A 304 -6.20 -31.43 2.74
CA THR A 304 -5.77 -32.47 1.79
C THR A 304 -6.65 -32.46 0.52
N LYS A 305 -6.15 -33.06 -0.55
CA LYS A 305 -6.86 -33.20 -1.84
C LYS A 305 -8.17 -34.03 -1.77
N ASP A 306 -8.42 -34.75 -0.67
CA ASP A 306 -9.68 -35.46 -0.42
C ASP A 306 -10.62 -34.76 0.57
N GLY A 307 -10.28 -33.54 1.00
CA GLY A 307 -11.14 -32.67 1.82
C GLY A 307 -10.97 -32.83 3.33
N SER A 308 -9.90 -33.50 3.79
CA SER A 308 -9.54 -33.54 5.21
C SER A 308 -8.89 -32.20 5.59
N LEU A 309 -9.53 -31.44 6.49
CA LEU A 309 -8.97 -30.19 7.01
C LEU A 309 -7.69 -30.50 7.81
N CYS A 310 -6.63 -29.74 7.54
CA CYS A 310 -5.36 -29.82 8.28
C CYS A 310 -5.17 -28.61 9.18
N GLU A 311 -5.21 -27.41 8.60
CA GLU A 311 -4.99 -26.15 9.33
C GLU A 311 -6.02 -25.11 8.91
N SER A 312 -6.31 -24.16 9.79
CA SER A 312 -7.16 -23.01 9.48
C SER A 312 -6.93 -21.86 10.43
N ASP A 313 -6.98 -20.63 9.92
CA ASP A 313 -6.88 -19.40 10.71
C ASP A 313 -7.88 -18.33 10.23
N SER A 314 -8.27 -17.42 11.12
CA SER A 314 -9.32 -16.41 10.91
C SER A 314 -8.91 -15.02 11.38
N GLY A 315 -8.94 -14.06 10.46
CA GLY A 315 -8.72 -12.65 10.74
C GLY A 315 -10.04 -11.89 10.84
N TYR A 316 -10.16 -11.06 11.88
CA TYR A 316 -11.33 -10.21 12.12
C TYR A 316 -10.91 -8.76 12.32
N SER A 317 -11.68 -7.81 11.77
CA SER A 317 -11.41 -6.38 11.94
C SER A 317 -12.70 -5.56 11.91
N LYS A 318 -12.96 -4.82 12.98
CA LYS A 318 -14.06 -3.85 13.10
C LYS A 318 -13.49 -2.55 13.69
N PRO A 319 -13.21 -1.51 12.89
CA PRO A 319 -12.91 -0.20 13.42
C PRO A 319 -14.21 0.46 13.92
N ASP A 320 -14.27 0.82 15.20
CA ASP A 320 -15.39 1.59 15.73
C ASP A 320 -15.35 3.03 15.16
N GLY A 321 -16.51 3.51 14.71
CA GLY A 321 -16.60 4.73 13.90
C GLY A 321 -16.12 4.59 12.44
N GLY A 322 -15.60 3.43 12.03
CA GLY A 322 -15.23 3.13 10.64
C GLY A 322 -13.81 3.50 10.23
N GLY A 323 -13.53 3.45 8.93
CA GLY A 323 -12.19 3.66 8.35
C GLY A 323 -11.52 2.35 7.93
N SER A 324 -10.23 2.17 8.22
CA SER A 324 -9.46 0.98 7.83
C SER A 324 -9.92 -0.28 8.59
N ALA A 325 -10.36 -1.29 7.84
CA ALA A 325 -10.88 -2.56 8.34
C ALA A 325 -10.08 -3.74 7.73
N ILE A 326 -8.75 -3.69 7.77
CA ILE A 326 -7.89 -4.75 7.22
C ILE A 326 -8.01 -6.01 8.10
N ALA A 327 -8.31 -7.16 7.48
CA ALA A 327 -8.36 -8.46 8.13
C ALA A 327 -7.34 -9.41 7.48
N THR A 328 -6.63 -10.20 8.28
CA THR A 328 -5.54 -11.09 7.83
C THR A 328 -5.53 -12.41 8.61
N ALA A 329 -5.24 -13.52 7.94
CA ALA A 329 -5.09 -14.85 8.53
C ALA A 329 -3.96 -15.65 7.86
N THR A 330 -3.22 -16.44 8.64
CA THR A 330 -2.09 -17.28 8.17
C THR A 330 -2.10 -18.65 8.84
N PRO A 331 -2.81 -19.67 8.29
CA PRO A 331 -2.55 -21.06 8.66
C PRO A 331 -1.14 -21.51 8.26
N VAL A 332 -0.49 -22.28 9.14
CA VAL A 332 0.87 -22.79 8.97
C VAL A 332 0.89 -24.32 8.98
N LEU A 333 0.99 -24.92 7.80
CA LEU A 333 1.10 -26.37 7.66
C LEU A 333 2.56 -26.82 7.83
N ALA A 334 2.88 -27.37 9.00
CA ALA A 334 4.16 -28.00 9.25
C ALA A 334 4.27 -29.37 8.57
N PHE A 335 5.48 -29.75 8.12
CA PHE A 335 5.74 -31.11 7.62
C PHE A 335 5.90 -32.11 8.77
N ASP A 336 5.21 -33.24 8.67
CA ASP A 336 5.31 -34.36 9.62
C ASP A 336 6.10 -35.53 9.00
N PRO A 337 7.25 -35.94 9.57
CA PRO A 337 8.02 -37.09 9.10
C PRO A 337 7.36 -38.45 9.36
N GLU A 338 6.36 -38.54 10.22
CA GLU A 338 5.62 -39.77 10.55
C GLU A 338 4.29 -39.91 9.76
N ALA A 339 3.83 -38.85 9.09
CA ALA A 339 2.57 -38.85 8.34
C ALA A 339 2.60 -39.70 7.06
N ASP A 340 1.58 -40.56 6.92
CA ASP A 340 1.35 -41.38 5.73
C ASP A 340 0.80 -40.54 4.56
N LYS A 341 1.01 -41.00 3.31
CA LYS A 341 0.57 -40.26 2.12
C LYS A 341 -0.94 -39.99 2.12
N GLY A 342 -1.32 -38.72 2.19
CA GLY A 342 -2.72 -38.26 2.23
C GLY A 342 -3.20 -37.87 3.63
N GLN A 343 -2.34 -38.00 4.65
CA GLN A 343 -2.53 -37.33 5.94
C GLN A 343 -1.94 -35.91 5.88
N CYS A 344 -2.34 -35.07 6.83
CA CYS A 344 -1.79 -33.73 7.02
C CYS A 344 -0.29 -33.79 7.35
N GLY A 345 0.47 -32.79 6.89
CA GLY A 345 1.93 -32.73 7.05
C GLY A 345 2.73 -33.66 6.13
N ALA A 346 2.09 -34.62 5.45
CA ALA A 346 2.77 -35.46 4.47
C ALA A 346 3.07 -34.71 3.15
N THR A 347 4.19 -35.03 2.50
CA THR A 347 4.55 -34.48 1.17
C THR A 347 3.48 -34.81 0.12
N GLY A 348 2.89 -33.78 -0.51
CA GLY A 348 1.80 -33.94 -1.47
C GLY A 348 1.06 -32.64 -1.80
N ASP A 349 0.00 -32.77 -2.60
CA ASP A 349 -0.85 -31.64 -3.00
C ASP A 349 -1.87 -31.28 -1.90
N TYR A 350 -1.93 -30.01 -1.54
CA TYR A 350 -2.92 -29.42 -0.63
C TYR A 350 -3.77 -28.39 -1.38
N VAL A 351 -4.99 -28.19 -0.88
CA VAL A 351 -5.95 -27.18 -1.36
C VAL A 351 -6.05 -26.10 -0.30
N VAL A 352 -6.02 -24.85 -0.74
CA VAL A 352 -6.30 -23.65 0.06
C VAL A 352 -7.70 -23.17 -0.30
N GLU A 353 -8.52 -22.88 0.70
CA GLU A 353 -9.76 -22.12 0.54
C GLU A 353 -9.62 -20.79 1.30
N VAL A 354 -9.98 -19.68 0.66
CA VAL A 354 -10.07 -18.35 1.29
C VAL A 354 -11.50 -17.83 1.15
N ASN A 355 -12.14 -17.47 2.26
CA ASN A 355 -13.50 -16.92 2.28
C ASN A 355 -13.69 -15.86 3.40
N ASN A 356 -14.89 -15.29 3.56
CA ASN A 356 -15.20 -14.29 4.62
C ASN A 356 -16.01 -14.85 5.81
N ASN A 357 -16.06 -16.18 6.00
CA ASN A 357 -16.81 -16.87 7.05
C ASN A 357 -18.29 -16.42 7.20
N GLY A 358 -18.92 -16.05 6.08
CA GLY A 358 -20.26 -15.44 6.00
C GLY A 358 -20.45 -14.12 6.76
N SER A 359 -19.39 -13.58 7.38
CA SER A 359 -19.51 -12.68 8.52
C SER A 359 -19.25 -11.21 8.22
N THR A 360 -18.53 -10.86 7.15
CA THR A 360 -18.30 -9.44 6.79
C THR A 360 -19.58 -8.72 6.38
N ASP A 361 -19.69 -7.43 6.71
CA ASP A 361 -20.75 -6.52 6.22
C ASP A 361 -20.51 -6.03 4.78
N ARG A 362 -19.41 -6.47 4.14
CA ARG A 362 -18.99 -6.05 2.80
C ARG A 362 -19.95 -6.53 1.70
N THR A 363 -20.59 -5.57 1.04
CA THR A 363 -21.60 -5.80 -0.02
C THR A 363 -21.05 -5.76 -1.46
N GLY A 364 -19.80 -5.35 -1.66
CA GLY A 364 -19.09 -5.34 -2.94
C GLY A 364 -17.94 -6.34 -2.99
N GLU A 365 -17.34 -6.52 -4.16
CA GLU A 365 -16.08 -7.26 -4.34
C GLU A 365 -14.92 -6.60 -3.54
N ALA A 366 -13.94 -7.37 -3.07
CA ALA A 366 -12.72 -6.86 -2.42
C ALA A 366 -11.46 -7.35 -3.14
N PRO A 367 -10.36 -6.59 -3.05
CA PRO A 367 -9.03 -7.12 -3.28
C PRO A 367 -8.73 -8.25 -2.30
N LEU A 368 -7.94 -9.22 -2.74
CA LEU A 368 -7.37 -10.28 -1.92
C LEU A 368 -5.86 -10.32 -2.19
N GLU A 369 -5.06 -10.00 -1.17
CA GLU A 369 -3.62 -10.30 -1.20
C GLU A 369 -3.38 -11.70 -0.63
N LEU A 370 -2.51 -12.47 -1.28
CA LEU A 370 -2.02 -13.75 -0.77
C LEU A 370 -0.50 -13.71 -0.64
N VAL A 371 0.02 -14.23 0.46
CA VAL A 371 1.45 -14.48 0.64
C VAL A 371 1.64 -15.97 0.88
N TYR A 372 2.32 -16.66 -0.03
CA TYR A 372 2.68 -18.06 0.13
C TYR A 372 4.19 -18.20 0.31
N VAL A 373 4.60 -18.82 1.40
CA VAL A 373 6.00 -19.13 1.71
C VAL A 373 6.12 -20.62 2.00
N GLN A 374 7.19 -21.24 1.52
CA GLN A 374 7.55 -22.61 1.86
C GLN A 374 8.99 -22.65 2.37
N GLU A 375 9.15 -22.62 3.69
CA GLU A 375 10.46 -22.63 4.33
C GLU A 375 11.07 -24.05 4.28
N PRO A 376 12.28 -24.24 3.71
CA PRO A 376 12.92 -25.57 3.67
C PRO A 376 13.35 -26.09 5.05
N ALA A 377 13.70 -27.37 5.14
CA ALA A 377 14.15 -27.99 6.39
C ALA A 377 15.51 -27.42 6.85
N ALA A 378 15.66 -26.90 8.08
CA ALA A 378 16.97 -26.46 8.56
C ALA A 378 17.87 -27.61 9.04
N LYS A 379 19.16 -27.56 8.70
CA LYS A 379 20.19 -28.51 9.13
C LYS A 379 20.76 -28.16 10.50
N ALA A 380 21.01 -29.19 11.31
CA ALA A 380 21.71 -29.10 12.60
C ALA A 380 21.11 -28.06 13.57
N THR A 381 19.77 -27.94 13.58
CA THR A 381 18.98 -26.97 14.37
C THR A 381 19.38 -26.90 15.84
N GLY A 382 19.70 -28.02 16.48
CA GLY A 382 20.22 -28.07 17.87
C GLY A 382 21.59 -27.41 18.11
N LYS A 383 22.16 -26.69 17.13
CA LYS A 383 23.30 -25.78 17.28
C LYS A 383 22.93 -24.30 17.12
N LEU A 384 21.70 -24.00 16.70
CA LEU A 384 21.16 -22.65 16.63
C LEU A 384 20.75 -22.20 18.04
N PRO A 385 20.72 -20.87 18.32
CA PRO A 385 20.29 -20.34 19.61
C PRO A 385 18.97 -20.95 20.08
N GLU A 386 18.88 -21.27 21.38
CA GLU A 386 17.64 -21.70 22.04
C GLU A 386 16.50 -20.71 21.76
N ALA A 387 15.25 -21.18 21.86
CA ALA A 387 14.09 -20.30 21.79
C ALA A 387 14.20 -19.14 22.80
N TYR A 388 13.58 -18.00 22.49
CA TYR A 388 13.48 -16.92 23.46
C TYR A 388 12.61 -17.32 24.65
N THR A 389 12.92 -16.76 25.83
CA THR A 389 12.22 -17.01 27.08
C THR A 389 11.99 -15.68 27.79
N GLU A 390 10.74 -15.36 28.08
CA GLU A 390 10.30 -14.03 28.54
C GLU A 390 10.92 -13.57 29.87
N GLU A 391 11.41 -14.49 30.70
CA GLU A 391 12.17 -14.20 31.92
C GLU A 391 13.46 -13.37 31.70
N SER A 392 13.84 -13.07 30.45
CA SER A 392 15.11 -12.40 30.13
C SER A 392 15.02 -10.89 29.80
N GLU A 393 14.03 -10.40 29.04
CA GLU A 393 13.89 -8.97 28.68
C GLU A 393 12.52 -8.66 28.00
N THR A 394 11.42 -8.51 28.75
CA THR A 394 10.16 -7.94 28.21
C THR A 394 10.18 -6.41 28.24
N GLY A 395 9.52 -5.77 27.27
CA GLY A 395 9.41 -4.29 27.24
C GLY A 395 10.65 -3.57 26.71
N VAL A 396 11.24 -4.10 25.64
CA VAL A 396 12.44 -3.52 25.03
C VAL A 396 12.09 -2.18 24.37
N LYS A 397 12.41 -1.06 25.04
CA LYS A 397 12.26 0.28 24.48
C LYS A 397 13.29 0.57 23.37
N PRO A 398 12.96 1.38 22.36
CA PRO A 398 13.94 1.88 21.39
C PRO A 398 14.92 2.87 22.05
N ASP A 399 16.19 2.81 21.66
CA ASP A 399 17.29 3.65 22.17
C ASP A 399 17.91 4.45 21.00
N VAL A 400 17.10 5.36 20.44
CA VAL A 400 17.45 6.15 19.25
C VAL A 400 17.20 7.64 19.47
N ASP A 401 18.25 8.44 19.29
CA ASP A 401 18.24 9.90 19.31
C ASP A 401 18.30 10.47 17.90
N GLY A 402 17.57 11.55 17.63
CA GLY A 402 17.63 12.23 16.34
C GLY A 402 16.66 13.40 16.23
N LYS A 403 16.74 14.12 15.10
CA LYS A 403 15.63 14.95 14.64
C LYS A 403 14.66 14.06 13.87
N PRO A 404 13.33 14.15 14.09
CA PRO A 404 12.36 13.43 13.28
C PRO A 404 12.55 13.70 11.79
N THR A 405 12.69 12.63 11.01
CA THR A 405 12.70 12.69 9.54
C THR A 405 11.28 12.43 9.04
N LYS A 406 10.77 13.24 8.10
CA LYS A 406 9.42 12.99 7.58
C LYS A 406 9.38 11.66 6.83
N ILE A 407 8.42 10.82 7.22
CA ILE A 407 7.99 9.62 6.51
C ILE A 407 6.52 9.80 6.11
N THR A 408 5.95 8.87 5.35
CA THR A 408 4.49 8.66 5.36
C THR A 408 4.27 7.16 5.35
N GLY A 409 3.60 6.61 6.36
CA GLY A 409 3.18 5.22 6.37
C GLY A 409 2.24 4.90 5.21
N ALA A 410 2.17 3.63 4.82
CA ALA A 410 1.34 3.18 3.72
C ALA A 410 0.03 2.56 4.20
N GLY A 411 -0.98 2.51 3.33
CA GLY A 411 -2.29 1.93 3.67
C GLY A 411 -2.27 0.39 3.72
N GLY A 412 -1.23 -0.25 3.19
CA GLY A 412 -1.00 -1.68 3.28
C GLY A 412 0.42 -2.03 3.70
N MET A 413 0.66 -3.32 3.96
CA MET A 413 2.00 -3.83 4.25
C MET A 413 2.87 -3.93 2.98
N SER A 414 2.25 -4.13 1.81
CA SER A 414 2.94 -4.33 0.53
C SER A 414 3.71 -3.09 0.06
N ASP A 415 3.13 -1.92 0.27
CA ASP A 415 3.65 -0.60 -0.09
C ASP A 415 4.30 0.15 1.09
N ALA A 416 4.36 -0.47 2.27
CA ALA A 416 4.94 0.10 3.49
C ALA A 416 6.41 0.55 3.27
N PRO A 417 6.76 1.81 3.62
CA PRO A 417 8.10 2.36 3.40
C PRO A 417 9.15 1.66 4.27
N VAL A 418 10.34 1.46 3.70
CA VAL A 418 11.48 0.91 4.45
C VAL A 418 11.87 1.89 5.56
N THR A 419 11.81 1.41 6.80
CA THR A 419 12.00 2.18 8.01
C THR A 419 13.15 1.53 8.79
N GLU A 420 14.37 2.06 8.61
CA GLU A 420 15.55 1.67 9.38
C GLU A 420 15.47 2.20 10.83
N SER A 421 16.49 1.94 11.66
CA SER A 421 16.53 2.49 13.02
C SER A 421 16.73 4.01 13.01
N GLY A 422 15.85 4.74 13.70
CA GLY A 422 15.85 6.20 13.71
C GLY A 422 14.60 6.83 14.32
N VAL A 423 14.50 8.15 14.17
CA VAL A 423 13.36 8.96 14.62
C VAL A 423 12.66 9.57 13.41
N TYR A 424 11.35 9.38 13.33
CA TYR A 424 10.51 9.73 12.20
C TYR A 424 9.31 10.56 12.64
N SER A 425 8.75 11.37 11.74
CA SER A 425 7.50 12.09 11.94
C SER A 425 6.51 11.80 10.82
N ASP A 426 5.27 11.50 11.19
CA ASP A 426 4.14 11.39 10.27
C ASP A 426 2.88 12.02 10.92
N VAL A 427 1.72 11.92 10.26
CA VAL A 427 0.45 12.47 10.71
C VAL A 427 -0.66 11.47 10.45
N LEU A 428 -1.26 10.93 11.51
CA LEU A 428 -2.46 10.09 11.46
C LEU A 428 -3.73 10.94 11.32
N ARG A 429 -4.84 10.29 10.97
CA ARG A 429 -6.21 10.81 11.04
C ARG A 429 -7.11 9.74 11.66
N PRO A 430 -8.22 10.12 12.32
CA PRO A 430 -9.24 9.17 12.78
C PRO A 430 -9.70 8.25 11.65
N GLY A 431 -9.72 6.93 11.91
CA GLY A 431 -10.05 5.89 10.94
C GLY A 431 -8.89 5.43 10.05
N GLU A 432 -7.68 5.97 10.17
CA GLU A 432 -6.51 5.45 9.45
C GLU A 432 -5.86 4.25 10.16
N GLU A 433 -5.31 3.35 9.34
CA GLU A 433 -4.27 2.41 9.73
C GLU A 433 -3.10 2.56 8.75
N VAL A 434 -1.89 2.72 9.27
CA VAL A 434 -0.69 2.91 8.46
C VAL A 434 0.43 1.95 8.86
N PHE A 435 1.17 1.46 7.87
CA PHE A 435 2.22 0.47 8.04
C PHE A 435 3.61 1.04 7.74
N TYR A 436 4.62 0.56 8.49
CA TYR A 436 6.04 0.88 8.33
C TYR A 436 6.87 -0.41 8.26
N ARG A 437 7.76 -0.55 7.27
CA ARG A 437 8.46 -1.81 6.97
C ARG A 437 9.89 -1.83 7.50
N VAL A 438 10.13 -2.60 8.56
CA VAL A 438 11.42 -2.69 9.26
C VAL A 438 12.19 -3.95 8.82
N PRO A 439 13.45 -3.84 8.36
CA PRO A 439 14.28 -5.02 8.06
C PRO A 439 14.87 -5.63 9.33
N VAL A 440 14.77 -6.96 9.49
CA VAL A 440 15.22 -7.69 10.70
C VAL A 440 15.92 -9.00 10.34
N ASP A 441 17.21 -9.10 10.66
CA ASP A 441 17.99 -10.34 10.55
C ASP A 441 17.75 -11.31 11.72
N TRP A 442 18.16 -12.58 11.53
CA TRP A 442 18.39 -13.53 12.62
C TRP A 442 19.23 -12.92 13.75
N GLY A 443 18.78 -13.07 14.99
CA GLY A 443 19.46 -12.53 16.19
C GLY A 443 19.19 -11.05 16.45
N GLN A 444 18.34 -10.39 15.66
CA GLN A 444 17.82 -9.04 15.92
C GLN A 444 16.36 -9.05 16.38
N GLN A 445 15.89 -7.94 16.95
CA GLN A 445 14.49 -7.69 17.32
C GLN A 445 14.10 -6.25 17.01
N VAL A 446 12.82 -6.00 16.75
CA VAL A 446 12.29 -4.64 16.64
C VAL A 446 11.95 -4.11 18.03
N ALA A 447 12.19 -2.82 18.25
CA ALA A 447 11.60 -2.02 19.31
C ALA A 447 11.09 -0.72 18.71
N TYR A 448 9.90 -0.26 19.11
CA TYR A 448 9.35 1.02 18.67
C TYR A 448 8.65 1.78 19.80
N GLN A 449 8.48 3.09 19.60
CA GLN A 449 7.68 3.95 20.46
C GLN A 449 7.07 5.06 19.61
N ILE A 450 5.79 5.34 19.82
CA ILE A 450 5.07 6.44 19.18
C ILE A 450 4.76 7.48 20.25
N ASP A 451 5.29 8.70 20.09
CA ASP A 451 4.91 9.82 20.93
C ASP A 451 3.67 10.51 20.33
N LEU A 452 2.60 10.56 21.13
CA LEU A 452 1.39 11.32 20.84
C LEU A 452 1.50 12.68 21.54
N PRO A 453 1.40 13.82 20.81
CA PRO A 453 1.58 15.16 21.39
C PRO A 453 0.33 15.61 22.17
N LYS A 454 0.36 16.83 22.70
CA LYS A 454 -0.88 17.52 23.11
C LYS A 454 -1.60 18.06 21.87
N LEU A 455 -2.92 17.84 21.76
CA LEU A 455 -3.73 18.48 20.72
C LEU A 455 -3.84 20.00 20.93
N ASN A 456 -4.08 20.71 19.83
CA ASN A 456 -4.52 22.10 19.89
C ASN A 456 -6.00 22.16 20.33
N ALA A 457 -6.47 23.30 20.85
CA ALA A 457 -7.83 23.48 21.40
C ALA A 457 -8.98 23.48 20.35
N GLU A 458 -8.69 23.09 19.11
CA GLU A 458 -9.67 22.80 18.06
C GLU A 458 -9.77 21.27 17.86
N ASN A 459 -8.65 20.61 17.54
CA ASN A 459 -8.59 19.14 17.42
C ASN A 459 -8.99 18.44 18.72
N ASP A 460 -8.68 19.03 19.89
CA ASP A 460 -9.11 18.58 21.22
C ASP A 460 -10.65 18.47 21.35
N LYS A 461 -11.39 19.40 20.73
CA LYS A 461 -12.87 19.34 20.66
C LYS A 461 -13.36 18.31 19.65
N ARG A 462 -12.64 18.17 18.53
CA ARG A 462 -12.97 17.20 17.47
C ARG A 462 -12.74 15.75 17.95
N LEU A 463 -11.74 15.53 18.82
CA LEU A 463 -11.49 14.26 19.52
C LEU A 463 -12.58 13.90 20.55
N GLY A 464 -13.14 14.88 21.25
CA GLY A 464 -14.19 14.65 22.24
C GLY A 464 -13.67 14.02 23.53
N THR A 465 -14.12 12.79 23.85
CA THR A 465 -13.69 12.07 25.07
C THR A 465 -12.34 11.38 24.95
N GLY A 466 -11.83 11.20 23.73
CA GLY A 466 -10.66 10.38 23.43
C GLY A 466 -10.99 9.21 22.51
N THR A 467 -9.97 8.59 21.92
CA THR A 467 -10.15 7.47 20.98
C THR A 467 -8.97 6.48 21.06
N PRO A 468 -9.18 5.17 20.80
CA PRO A 468 -8.08 4.20 20.72
C PRO A 468 -7.06 4.51 19.62
N VAL A 469 -5.78 4.52 20.00
CA VAL A 469 -4.63 4.45 19.11
C VAL A 469 -3.91 3.14 19.42
N SER A 470 -3.99 2.17 18.51
CA SER A 470 -3.47 0.80 18.69
C SER A 470 -2.35 0.48 17.70
N THR A 471 -1.43 -0.38 18.10
CA THR A 471 -0.21 -0.71 17.35
C THR A 471 0.15 -2.18 17.43
N THR A 472 0.50 -2.77 16.29
CA THR A 472 0.81 -4.20 16.14
C THR A 472 2.10 -4.37 15.35
N ILE A 473 2.95 -5.34 15.70
CA ILE A 473 4.03 -5.81 14.83
C ILE A 473 3.56 -7.07 14.11
N VAL A 474 3.59 -7.05 12.78
CA VAL A 474 3.31 -8.19 11.91
C VAL A 474 4.62 -8.73 11.32
N ASN A 475 4.77 -10.05 11.25
CA ASN A 475 5.98 -10.71 10.74
C ASN A 475 6.00 -10.84 9.19
N PRO A 476 7.07 -11.38 8.59
CA PRO A 476 7.18 -11.52 7.13
C PRO A 476 6.06 -12.34 6.47
N VAL A 477 5.52 -13.33 7.19
CA VAL A 477 4.43 -14.24 6.75
C VAL A 477 3.05 -13.81 7.28
N ARG A 478 2.90 -12.52 7.62
CA ARG A 478 1.66 -11.85 8.02
C ARG A 478 1.05 -12.26 9.38
N GLU A 479 1.78 -13.00 10.23
CA GLU A 479 1.34 -13.33 11.60
C GLU A 479 1.67 -12.19 12.59
N GLU A 480 0.89 -11.99 13.66
CA GLU A 480 1.24 -11.04 14.72
C GLU A 480 2.42 -11.53 15.57
N ALA A 481 3.37 -10.64 15.86
CA ALA A 481 4.60 -10.89 16.61
C ALA A 481 4.89 -9.81 17.68
N THR A 482 3.87 -9.04 18.07
CA THR A 482 3.96 -7.98 19.09
C THR A 482 4.20 -8.59 20.48
N GLN A 483 5.30 -8.20 21.14
CA GLN A 483 5.52 -8.37 22.57
C GLN A 483 5.49 -7.00 23.26
N THR A 484 4.60 -6.85 24.23
CA THR A 484 4.46 -5.62 25.02
C THR A 484 4.85 -5.83 26.48
N ALA A 485 5.08 -4.73 27.20
CA ALA A 485 5.20 -4.73 28.67
C ALA A 485 4.34 -3.67 29.36
N ASN A 486 3.61 -2.85 28.59
CA ASN A 486 2.70 -1.84 29.10
C ASN A 486 1.36 -1.93 28.37
N GLN A 487 1.24 -1.31 27.19
CA GLN A 487 0.04 -1.38 26.34
C GLN A 487 0.42 -1.28 24.85
N ASP A 488 -0.19 -2.14 24.04
CA ASP A 488 -0.32 -2.09 22.58
C ASP A 488 -1.30 -1.00 22.11
N MET A 489 -2.05 -0.40 23.04
CA MET A 489 -3.12 0.56 22.77
C MET A 489 -3.15 1.67 23.84
N SER A 490 -3.09 2.93 23.40
CA SER A 490 -3.49 4.09 24.22
C SER A 490 -4.97 4.41 23.96
N TYR A 491 -5.69 4.83 25.00
CA TYR A 491 -6.93 5.58 24.83
C TYR A 491 -6.59 7.07 24.88
N TYR A 492 -6.28 7.64 23.72
CA TYR A 492 -5.69 8.98 23.60
C TYR A 492 -6.74 10.06 23.84
N THR A 493 -6.55 10.87 24.89
CA THR A 493 -7.48 11.92 25.36
C THR A 493 -7.07 13.35 24.97
N GLY A 494 -6.09 13.51 24.07
CA GLY A 494 -5.62 14.81 23.60
C GLY A 494 -4.55 15.48 24.48
N ASP A 495 -4.23 14.91 25.64
CA ASP A 495 -2.98 15.17 26.38
C ASP A 495 -1.85 14.23 25.91
N PRO A 496 -0.57 14.58 26.12
CA PRO A 496 0.57 13.79 25.62
C PRO A 496 0.62 12.39 26.22
N ASP A 497 0.87 11.38 25.36
CA ASP A 497 0.93 9.97 25.73
C ASP A 497 1.90 9.19 24.82
N THR A 498 2.18 7.92 25.14
CA THR A 498 3.05 7.05 24.32
C THR A 498 2.52 5.64 24.18
N VAL A 499 2.58 5.09 22.97
CA VAL A 499 2.34 3.65 22.69
C VAL A 499 3.66 2.99 22.27
N ASP A 500 3.93 1.76 22.73
CA ASP A 500 5.19 1.07 22.44
C ASP A 500 5.08 -0.45 22.43
N GLY A 501 5.96 -1.08 21.65
CA GLY A 501 6.05 -2.51 21.54
C GLY A 501 7.40 -2.98 21.01
N SER A 502 7.61 -4.29 21.07
CA SER A 502 8.85 -4.96 20.69
C SER A 502 8.57 -6.32 20.08
N THR A 503 9.58 -7.00 19.53
CA THR A 503 9.53 -8.44 19.24
C THR A 503 10.52 -9.17 20.16
N ALA A 504 10.39 -10.50 20.27
CA ALA A 504 11.54 -11.32 20.65
C ALA A 504 12.67 -11.23 19.60
N PRO A 505 13.92 -11.63 19.94
CA PRO A 505 14.98 -11.81 18.97
C PRO A 505 14.63 -12.93 18.01
N VAL A 506 14.71 -12.65 16.71
CA VAL A 506 14.38 -13.58 15.63
C VAL A 506 15.32 -14.78 15.67
N ARG A 507 14.79 -15.97 15.98
CA ARG A 507 15.57 -17.21 16.07
C ARG A 507 14.77 -18.36 15.49
N TYR A 508 15.40 -19.18 14.64
CA TYR A 508 14.74 -20.34 14.01
C TYR A 508 14.00 -21.22 15.02
N ARG A 509 14.56 -21.40 16.22
CA ARG A 509 13.99 -22.27 17.26
C ARG A 509 12.83 -21.66 18.04
N ASN A 510 12.50 -20.38 17.85
CA ASN A 510 11.32 -19.77 18.49
C ASN A 510 10.02 -20.50 18.13
N ARG A 511 9.92 -21.12 16.94
CA ARG A 511 8.77 -21.94 16.48
C ARG A 511 8.42 -23.16 17.35
N ASN A 512 9.18 -23.42 18.41
CA ASN A 512 8.95 -24.49 19.39
C ASN A 512 8.56 -23.89 20.76
N SER A 513 8.09 -22.64 20.77
CA SER A 513 7.64 -21.89 21.95
C SER A 513 6.14 -22.08 22.14
N ASP A 514 5.72 -22.32 23.39
CA ASP A 514 4.30 -22.33 23.77
C ASP A 514 3.70 -20.90 23.79
N ASN A 515 4.54 -19.86 23.84
CA ASN A 515 4.14 -18.46 23.61
C ASN A 515 4.14 -18.18 22.09
N ILE A 516 2.99 -17.72 21.57
CA ILE A 516 2.73 -17.48 20.14
C ILE A 516 3.48 -16.25 19.59
N GLU A 517 3.52 -15.14 20.34
CA GLU A 517 4.25 -13.91 19.96
C GLU A 517 5.75 -14.20 19.82
N VAL A 518 6.29 -15.10 20.65
CA VAL A 518 7.63 -15.65 20.48
C VAL A 518 7.70 -16.53 19.23
N SER A 519 6.79 -17.50 19.07
CA SER A 519 6.78 -18.43 17.92
C SER A 519 6.84 -17.72 16.57
N ASN A 520 6.09 -16.63 16.44
CA ASN A 520 5.95 -15.85 15.21
C ASN A 520 7.19 -14.99 14.90
N THR A 521 8.18 -14.95 15.81
CA THR A 521 9.54 -14.39 15.55
C THR A 521 10.54 -15.48 15.10
N SER A 522 10.09 -16.47 14.33
CA SER A 522 10.92 -17.60 13.91
C SER A 522 11.46 -17.52 12.47
N ILE A 523 11.22 -16.40 11.78
CA ILE A 523 11.63 -16.11 10.39
C ILE A 523 12.26 -14.70 10.31
N SER A 524 13.40 -14.56 9.62
CA SER A 524 14.03 -13.27 9.29
C SER A 524 13.40 -12.61 8.05
N GLY A 525 13.37 -11.28 7.99
CA GLY A 525 12.87 -10.55 6.83
C GLY A 525 12.31 -9.18 7.20
N TYR A 526 11.29 -8.74 6.47
CA TYR A 526 10.58 -7.50 6.78
C TYR A 526 9.47 -7.74 7.80
N TYR A 527 9.56 -7.05 8.93
CA TYR A 527 8.48 -6.93 9.92
C TYR A 527 7.77 -5.59 9.69
N TYR A 528 6.48 -5.51 10.03
CA TYR A 528 5.63 -4.35 9.76
C TYR A 528 5.09 -3.80 11.06
N ILE A 529 5.36 -2.54 11.37
CA ILE A 529 4.67 -1.82 12.46
C ILE A 529 3.38 -1.25 11.87
N SER A 530 2.22 -1.76 12.30
CA SER A 530 0.92 -1.14 12.09
C SER A 530 0.65 -0.09 13.16
N VAL A 531 0.00 1.01 12.77
CA VAL A 531 -0.49 2.06 13.66
C VAL A 531 -1.90 2.45 13.22
N ARG A 532 -2.91 2.12 14.03
CA ARG A 532 -4.32 2.40 13.78
C ARG A 532 -4.86 3.45 14.76
N MET A 533 -5.61 4.42 14.27
CA MET A 533 -6.41 5.35 15.06
C MET A 533 -7.88 5.11 14.76
N GLN A 534 -8.72 4.85 15.76
CA GLN A 534 -10.16 4.68 15.53
C GLN A 534 -10.85 5.99 15.11
N ALA A 535 -12.08 5.88 14.60
CA ALA A 535 -12.90 7.01 14.14
C ALA A 535 -14.08 7.34 15.06
N ASP A 536 -14.23 6.64 16.20
CA ASP A 536 -15.18 7.00 17.26
C ASP A 536 -14.67 8.25 18.00
N VAL A 537 -15.10 9.42 17.52
CA VAL A 537 -14.79 10.79 17.98
C VAL A 537 -15.94 11.75 17.59
N GLU A 538 -15.97 12.97 18.14
CA GLU A 538 -17.03 13.97 17.88
C GLU A 538 -16.97 14.56 16.44
N ASP A 539 -15.77 14.69 15.86
CA ASP A 539 -15.52 15.07 14.46
C ASP A 539 -14.26 14.34 13.97
N PRO A 540 -14.35 13.36 13.04
CA PRO A 540 -13.20 12.58 12.58
C PRO A 540 -12.26 13.36 11.62
N TYR A 541 -12.60 14.59 11.22
CA TYR A 541 -11.88 15.32 10.18
C TYR A 541 -10.73 16.18 10.73
N PHE A 542 -9.85 15.58 11.54
CA PHE A 542 -8.64 16.23 12.06
C PHE A 542 -7.37 15.39 11.85
N GLU A 543 -6.23 15.97 12.24
CA GLU A 543 -4.90 15.39 12.10
C GLU A 543 -4.19 15.26 13.45
N LEU A 544 -3.57 14.10 13.67
CA LEU A 544 -2.75 13.77 14.83
C LEU A 544 -1.29 13.59 14.37
N PRO A 545 -0.42 14.62 14.47
CA PRO A 545 0.99 14.47 14.16
C PRO A 545 1.66 13.57 15.21
N ILE A 546 2.39 12.54 14.76
CA ILE A 546 3.06 11.55 15.61
C ILE A 546 4.58 11.59 15.43
N THR A 547 5.32 11.19 16.46
CA THR A 547 6.76 10.89 16.34
C THR A 547 7.01 9.41 16.58
N LEU A 548 7.39 8.68 15.52
CA LEU A 548 7.72 7.26 15.57
C LEU A 548 9.23 7.08 15.77
N LYS A 549 9.63 6.38 16.83
CA LYS A 549 10.99 5.88 17.05
C LYS A 549 11.03 4.40 16.67
N VAL A 550 12.02 3.98 15.90
CA VAL A 550 12.27 2.56 15.54
C VAL A 550 13.71 2.21 15.86
N ASP A 551 13.94 1.03 16.41
CA ASP A 551 15.26 0.52 16.78
C ASP A 551 15.33 -0.99 16.48
N VAL A 552 16.35 -1.42 15.73
CA VAL A 552 16.57 -2.83 15.37
C VAL A 552 17.72 -3.35 16.21
N LYS A 553 17.38 -3.78 17.42
CA LYS A 553 18.33 -4.19 18.46
C LYS A 553 18.87 -5.59 18.22
N GLY A 554 20.03 -5.90 18.81
CA GLY A 554 20.69 -7.19 18.67
C GLY A 554 21.81 -7.20 17.62
N LYS A 555 22.22 -8.38 17.16
CA LYS A 555 23.29 -8.57 16.17
C LYS A 555 22.97 -9.76 15.28
N THR A 556 23.12 -9.60 13.97
CA THR A 556 22.99 -10.64 12.96
C THR A 556 23.76 -11.91 13.37
N GLY A 557 23.05 -13.03 13.54
CA GLY A 557 23.60 -14.31 13.96
C GLY A 557 22.55 -15.34 14.36
N GLY A 558 22.91 -16.63 14.31
CA GLY A 558 21.96 -17.73 14.56
C GLY A 558 21.15 -18.17 13.34
N GLU A 559 21.50 -17.68 12.15
CA GLU A 559 20.98 -18.08 10.85
C GLU A 559 20.96 -19.61 10.65
N PRO A 560 19.83 -20.21 10.26
CA PRO A 560 19.72 -21.62 9.92
C PRO A 560 20.42 -21.93 8.59
N LYS A 561 20.92 -23.16 8.44
CA LYS A 561 21.43 -23.64 7.14
C LYS A 561 20.44 -24.60 6.52
N TYR A 562 19.73 -24.17 5.50
CA TYR A 562 18.67 -24.95 4.88
C TYR A 562 19.15 -26.22 4.16
N ASP A 563 18.30 -27.23 4.14
CA ASP A 563 18.27 -28.35 3.20
C ASP A 563 17.17 -28.06 2.20
N ASP A 564 17.58 -27.41 1.11
CA ASP A 564 16.70 -27.05 0.02
C ASP A 564 17.05 -27.88 -1.23
N PRO A 565 16.50 -29.10 -1.35
CA PRO A 565 16.62 -29.90 -2.56
C PRO A 565 15.64 -29.49 -3.66
N ALA A 566 14.78 -28.50 -3.40
CA ALA A 566 13.69 -28.06 -4.29
C ALA A 566 13.96 -26.68 -4.94
N ASP A 567 15.05 -25.99 -4.56
CA ASP A 567 15.47 -24.67 -5.07
C ASP A 567 14.43 -23.58 -4.79
N LEU A 568 13.86 -23.61 -3.58
CA LEU A 568 12.85 -22.68 -3.06
C LEU A 568 13.45 -21.37 -2.54
N GLY A 569 14.73 -21.37 -2.12
CA GLY A 569 15.36 -20.25 -1.43
C GLY A 569 14.90 -20.11 0.03
N THR A 570 15.44 -19.10 0.73
CA THR A 570 14.98 -18.74 2.08
C THR A 570 13.61 -18.04 2.06
N PRO A 571 12.85 -18.04 3.18
CA PRO A 571 11.61 -17.26 3.30
C PRO A 571 11.77 -15.77 2.93
N ALA A 572 12.92 -15.16 3.23
CA ALA A 572 13.20 -13.78 2.86
C ALA A 572 13.33 -13.60 1.34
N GLU A 573 14.09 -14.47 0.66
CA GLU A 573 14.26 -14.44 -0.80
C GLU A 573 12.96 -14.78 -1.56
N GLN A 574 12.09 -15.61 -0.97
CA GLN A 574 10.74 -15.89 -1.49
C GLN A 574 9.82 -14.66 -1.41
N LEU A 575 10.09 -13.73 -0.48
CA LEU A 575 9.33 -12.50 -0.26
C LEU A 575 10.02 -11.24 -0.82
N GLU A 576 11.22 -11.36 -1.43
CA GLU A 576 11.84 -10.25 -2.14
C GLU A 576 11.01 -9.92 -3.40
N VAL A 577 10.16 -8.90 -3.28
CA VAL A 577 9.50 -8.25 -4.42
C VAL A 577 10.59 -7.77 -5.38
N LYS A 578 10.79 -8.52 -6.46
CA LYS A 578 11.64 -8.14 -7.59
C LYS A 578 11.00 -6.98 -8.34
N GLN A 579 11.14 -5.77 -7.80
CA GLN A 579 10.75 -4.55 -8.48
C GLN A 579 11.42 -4.52 -9.86
N LEU A 580 10.60 -4.42 -10.90
CA LEU A 580 11.07 -4.16 -12.25
C LEU A 580 11.53 -2.70 -12.29
N SER A 581 12.82 -2.51 -12.03
CA SER A 581 13.44 -1.22 -11.82
C SER A 581 13.15 -0.23 -12.95
N SER A 582 12.41 0.84 -12.64
CA SER A 582 12.64 2.13 -13.30
C SER A 582 14.02 2.64 -12.87
N GLU A 583 14.70 3.36 -13.76
CA GLU A 583 16.13 3.65 -13.60
C GLU A 583 16.42 4.70 -12.51
N GLY A 584 17.37 4.43 -11.61
CA GLY A 584 18.04 5.50 -10.84
C GLY A 584 18.50 5.19 -9.41
N GLY A 585 17.92 4.18 -8.74
CA GLY A 585 18.27 3.80 -7.37
C GLY A 585 19.55 2.96 -7.27
N LYS A 586 20.31 3.14 -6.17
CA LYS A 586 21.43 2.25 -5.78
C LYS A 586 21.13 1.58 -4.44
N ASP A 587 20.10 0.75 -4.43
CA ASP A 587 19.72 0.00 -3.24
C ASP A 587 20.72 -1.12 -2.93
N LYS A 588 20.85 -1.43 -1.64
CA LYS A 588 21.70 -2.52 -1.15
C LYS A 588 20.85 -3.80 -1.09
N THR A 589 21.05 -4.71 -2.01
CA THR A 589 20.53 -6.08 -1.90
C THR A 589 21.09 -6.76 -0.64
N LEU A 590 20.24 -7.45 0.13
CA LEU A 590 20.65 -8.24 1.31
C LEU A 590 21.22 -9.60 0.88
N THR A 591 22.33 -9.59 0.12
CA THR A 591 22.93 -10.83 -0.40
C THR A 591 23.55 -11.68 0.70
N GLY A 592 23.08 -12.92 0.88
CA GLY A 592 23.73 -13.96 1.68
C GLY A 592 25.22 -14.10 1.34
N GLY A 593 26.08 -14.00 2.36
CA GLY A 593 27.47 -13.62 2.15
C GLY A 593 28.42 -14.72 1.67
N SER A 594 29.01 -14.55 0.47
CA SER A 594 30.26 -15.25 0.10
C SER A 594 31.10 -14.53 -0.96
N THR A 595 31.89 -13.51 -0.55
CA THR A 595 33.36 -13.42 -0.76
C THR A 595 33.93 -12.01 -0.47
N THR A 596 34.98 -11.99 0.37
CA THR A 596 36.12 -11.05 0.41
C THR A 596 35.87 -9.52 0.30
N LEU A 597 35.94 -8.87 1.46
CA LEU A 597 35.97 -7.40 1.67
C LEU A 597 37.02 -6.65 0.82
N LEU A 598 36.68 -5.41 0.42
CA LEU A 598 37.64 -4.30 0.38
C LEU A 598 36.94 -2.93 0.52
N TRP A 599 36.69 -2.50 1.76
CA TRP A 599 36.18 -1.16 2.06
C TRP A 599 37.29 -0.10 1.88
N ILE A 600 36.99 0.96 1.13
CA ILE A 600 37.72 2.23 1.19
C ILE A 600 36.70 3.31 1.52
N GLY A 601 36.64 3.71 2.80
CA GLY A 601 35.84 4.84 3.23
C GLY A 601 36.53 6.16 2.90
N ILE A 602 35.81 7.08 2.24
CA ILE A 602 36.19 8.49 2.17
C ILE A 602 34.96 9.31 2.59
N GLY A 603 35.04 9.90 3.78
CA GLY A 603 34.19 11.02 4.18
C GLY A 603 34.93 12.34 4.00
N VAL A 604 34.28 13.43 4.45
CA VAL A 604 34.75 14.84 4.40
C VAL A 604 34.67 15.45 2.99
N GLY A 605 33.84 16.49 2.87
CA GLY A 605 33.54 17.18 1.61
C GLY A 605 34.61 18.19 1.16
N ALA A 606 34.41 18.72 -0.04
CA ALA A 606 35.28 19.71 -0.67
C ALA A 606 34.58 21.07 -0.77
N VAL A 607 35.04 22.05 0.02
CA VAL A 607 34.69 23.46 -0.17
C VAL A 607 35.42 24.00 -1.40
N LEU A 608 34.70 24.65 -2.32
CA LEU A 608 35.30 25.32 -3.47
C LEU A 608 36.02 26.61 -3.06
N VAL A 609 37.35 26.63 -3.21
CA VAL A 609 38.16 27.86 -3.18
C VAL A 609 39.09 27.88 -4.39
N LEU A 610 39.13 29.01 -5.09
CA LEU A 610 39.90 29.21 -6.32
C LEU A 610 41.36 29.60 -6.03
N GLY A 611 42.31 28.99 -6.75
CA GLY A 611 43.69 29.44 -6.81
C GLY A 611 44.61 28.41 -7.50
N GLY A 612 45.68 28.81 -8.21
CA GLY A 612 46.10 30.19 -8.47
C GLY A 612 47.60 30.30 -8.80
N GLY A 613 48.06 29.61 -9.84
CA GLY A 613 49.49 29.48 -10.16
C GLY A 613 50.13 28.22 -9.55
N GLY A 614 51.35 27.83 -9.94
CA GLY A 614 52.19 28.40 -10.99
C GLY A 614 53.66 27.94 -10.88
N THR A 615 54.32 27.70 -12.03
CA THR A 615 55.72 27.24 -12.17
C THR A 615 56.02 25.81 -11.65
N ALA A 616 57.08 25.10 -12.08
CA ALA A 616 57.72 24.99 -13.40
C ALA A 616 58.77 23.85 -13.36
N TRP A 617 58.94 23.07 -14.44
CA TRP A 617 60.27 22.48 -14.72
C TRP A 617 60.55 22.18 -16.20
N MET A 618 61.82 21.89 -16.48
CA MET A 618 62.47 22.02 -17.79
C MET A 618 62.36 20.80 -18.72
N MET A 619 62.23 21.10 -20.04
CA MET A 619 63.07 20.68 -21.19
C MET A 619 63.42 19.18 -21.39
N VAL A 620 63.68 18.64 -22.59
CA VAL A 620 64.54 19.14 -23.69
C VAL A 620 64.11 18.62 -25.09
N ARG A 621 64.17 19.52 -26.10
CA ARG A 621 64.42 19.37 -27.57
C ARG A 621 64.36 17.96 -28.20
N ARG A 622 63.84 17.78 -29.44
CA ARG A 622 64.27 18.49 -30.68
C ARG A 622 63.18 18.58 -31.79
N ARG A 623 63.27 19.67 -32.58
CA ARG A 623 62.73 19.91 -33.95
C ARG A 623 63.69 19.32 -35.03
N PRO A 624 63.41 19.41 -36.35
CA PRO A 624 62.24 19.91 -37.11
C PRO A 624 61.55 18.73 -37.86
N THR A 625 60.89 18.77 -39.04
CA THR A 625 60.64 19.73 -40.17
C THR A 625 59.38 19.22 -40.92
N ALA A 626 58.65 19.96 -41.75
CA ALA A 626 58.74 21.37 -42.20
C ALA A 626 57.31 21.97 -42.29
#